data_AF-A0A660M4V2-F1
#
_entry.id   AF-A0A660M4V2-F1
#
_cell.length_a   1.000
_cell.length_b   1.000
_cell.length_c   1.000
_cell.angle_alpha   90.00
_cell.angle_beta   90.00
_cell.angle_gamma   90.00
#
_symmetry.space_group_name_H-M   'P 1'
#
loop_
_entity.id
_entity.type
_entity.pdbx_description
1 polymer ?
#
loop_
_entity_poly.entity_id
_entity_poly.type
_entity_poly.pdbx_seq_one_letter_code
_entity_poly.pdbx_strand_id
1 'polypeptide(L)' 'MNQGRIQLQIDTSKEVRNRAKAVAYSQGISLTELVLKALTTVGDKELKALIEKDLEERASRGRPQQSKPKTTD' A
#
# COMPACT_ATOMS: atom_id res chain seq x y z
N MET A 1 8.93 -17.19 16.07
CA MET A 1 8.97 -17.22 14.60
C MET A 1 8.70 -15.81 14.12
N ASN A 2 9.59 -15.21 13.34
CA ASN A 2 9.38 -13.87 12.78
C ASN A 2 8.20 -14.02 11.81
N GLN A 3 7.00 -13.56 12.19
CA GLN A 3 5.85 -13.54 11.27
C GLN A 3 6.19 -12.51 10.18
N GLY A 4 6.89 -12.96 9.15
CA GLY A 4 7.27 -12.14 8.01
C GLY A 4 6.05 -11.47 7.41
N ARG A 5 6.22 -10.27 6.86
CA ARG A 5 5.13 -9.55 6.19
C ARG A 5 4.48 -10.49 5.17
N ILE A 6 3.16 -10.65 5.25
CA ILE A 6 2.37 -11.34 4.22
C ILE A 6 2.53 -10.54 2.92
N GLN A 7 2.99 -11.20 1.86
CA GLN A 7 3.29 -10.58 0.57
C GLN A 7 2.56 -11.30 -0.55
N LEU A 8 2.04 -10.53 -1.50
CA LEU A 8 1.62 -11.03 -2.81
C LEU A 8 2.82 -10.94 -3.76
N GLN A 9 3.29 -12.09 -4.25
CA GLN A 9 4.30 -12.15 -5.31
C GLN A 9 3.61 -12.24 -6.67
N ILE A 10 4.11 -11.48 -7.64
CA ILE A 10 3.58 -11.41 -8.99
C ILE A 10 4.74 -11.60 -9.96
N ASP A 11 4.70 -12.70 -10.71
CA ASP A 11 5.65 -12.95 -11.78
C ASP A 11 5.30 -12.06 -12.98
N THR A 12 6.32 -11.34 -13.48
CA THR A 12 6.14 -10.38 -14.56
C THR A 12 7.48 -10.05 -15.21
N SER A 13 7.44 -9.50 -16.43
CA SER A 13 8.65 -8.98 -17.08
C SER A 13 9.21 -7.73 -16.37
N LYS A 14 10.49 -7.45 -16.60
CA LYS A 14 11.19 -6.26 -16.07
C LYS A 14 10.51 -4.97 -16.55
N GLU A 15 10.05 -4.95 -17.80
CA GLU A 15 9.43 -3.81 -18.47
C GLU A 15 8.10 -3.46 -17.79
N VAL A 16 7.25 -4.45 -17.54
CA VAL A 16 5.96 -4.24 -16.83
C VAL A 16 6.21 -3.72 -15.42
N ARG A 17 7.15 -4.31 -14.68
CA ARG A 17 7.50 -3.85 -13.33
C ARG A 17 7.98 -2.40 -13.32
N ASN A 18 8.84 -2.03 -14.27
CA ASN A 18 9.38 -0.68 -14.37
C ASN A 18 8.29 0.33 -14.74
N ARG A 19 7.39 -0.04 -15.67
CA ARG A 19 6.27 0.82 -16.04
C ARG A 19 5.29 1.01 -14.89
N ALA A 20 4.94 -0.05 -14.18
CA ALA A 20 4.07 0.01 -13.00
C ALA A 20 4.66 0.91 -11.90
N LYS A 21 5.98 0.84 -11.66
CA LYS A 21 6.67 1.76 -10.75
C LYS A 21 6.56 3.22 -11.19
N ALA A 22 6.77 3.50 -12.48
CA ALA A 22 6.65 4.86 -13.00
C ALA A 22 5.23 5.42 -12.85
N VAL A 23 4.20 4.60 -13.10
CA VAL A 23 2.80 4.98 -12.90
C VAL A 23 2.53 5.26 -11.42
N ALA A 24 2.95 4.38 -10.50
CA ALA A 24 2.77 4.59 -9.06
C ALA A 24 3.42 5.90 -8.59
N TYR A 25 4.67 6.15 -9.04
CA TYR A 25 5.39 7.38 -8.74
C TYR A 25 4.67 8.63 -9.24
N SER A 26 4.14 8.61 -10.47
CA SER A 26 3.37 9.74 -11.02
C SER A 26 2.08 10.06 -10.25
N GLN A 27 1.56 9.09 -9.50
CA GLN A 27 0.37 9.22 -8.67
C GLN A 27 0.70 9.50 -7.19
N GLY A 28 1.99 9.62 -6.83
CA GLY A 28 2.42 9.82 -5.45
C GLY A 28 2.15 8.64 -4.52
N ILE A 29 1.99 7.43 -5.06
CA ILE A 29 1.71 6.20 -4.29
C ILE A 29 2.80 5.15 -4.51
N SER A 30 2.85 4.17 -3.61
CA SER A 30 3.72 3.00 -3.75
C SER A 30 3.20 2.02 -4.80
N LEU A 31 4.10 1.18 -5.34
CA LEU A 31 3.73 0.09 -6.25
C LEU A 31 2.69 -0.85 -5.61
N THR A 32 2.82 -1.12 -4.30
CA THR A 32 1.87 -1.97 -3.57
C THR A 32 0.48 -1.34 -3.54
N GLU A 33 0.37 -0.05 -3.25
CA GLU A 33 -0.92 0.64 -3.26
C GLU A 33 -1.54 0.68 -4.66
N LEU A 34 -0.73 0.85 -5.71
CA LEU A 34 -1.21 0.77 -7.09
C LEU A 34 -1.83 -0.60 -7.39
N VAL A 35 -1.13 -1.69 -7.03
CA VAL A 35 -1.61 -3.06 -7.24
C VAL A 35 -2.88 -3.35 -6.44
N LEU A 36 -2.90 -2.95 -5.16
CA LEU A 36 -4.08 -3.12 -4.31
C LEU A 36 -5.29 -2.34 -4.85
N LYS A 37 -5.11 -1.08 -5.26
CA LYS A 37 -6.17 -0.29 -5.90
C LYS A 37 -6.68 -0.96 -7.19
N ALA A 38 -5.79 -1.50 -8.03
CA ALA A 38 -6.19 -2.22 -9.22
C ALA A 38 -7.04 -3.47 -8.89
N LEU A 39 -6.68 -4.23 -7.84
CA LEU A 39 -7.45 -5.39 -7.38
C LEU A 39 -8.87 -5.04 -6.92
N THR A 40 -9.16 -3.80 -6.52
CA THR A 40 -10.55 -3.39 -6.20
C THR A 40 -11.50 -3.39 -7.40
N THR A 41 -10.95 -3.46 -8.62
CA THR A 41 -11.72 -3.39 -9.88
C THR A 41 -12.16 -4.75 -10.42
N VAL A 42 -11.78 -5.87 -9.77
CA VAL A 42 -12.06 -7.23 -10.24
C VAL A 42 -13.51 -7.70 -9.99
N GLY A 43 -14.33 -6.89 -9.32
CA GLY A 43 -15.76 -7.16 -9.09
C GLY A 43 -16.10 -7.96 -7.83
N ASP A 44 -15.10 -8.40 -7.05
CA ASP A 44 -15.32 -9.10 -5.79
C ASP A 44 -15.51 -8.11 -4.61
N LYS A 45 -16.66 -8.22 -3.92
CA LYS A 45 -17.05 -7.29 -2.86
C LYS A 45 -16.25 -7.48 -1.57
N GLU A 46 -15.90 -8.72 -1.23
CA GLU A 46 -15.17 -9.03 -0.01
C GLU A 46 -13.71 -8.59 -0.15
N LEU A 47 -13.07 -8.92 -1.27
CA LEU A 47 -11.72 -8.49 -1.59
C LEU A 47 -11.60 -6.97 -1.59
N LYS A 48 -12.58 -6.27 -2.20
CA LYS A 48 -12.60 -4.81 -2.19
C LYS A 48 -12.63 -4.26 -0.75
N ALA A 49 -13.51 -4.77 0.10
CA ALA A 49 -13.62 -4.33 1.50
C ALA A 49 -12.33 -4.60 2.30
N LEU A 50 -11.70 -5.75 2.10
CA LEU A 50 -10.43 -6.10 2.75
C LEU A 50 -9.28 -5.17 2.32
N ILE A 51 -9.21 -4.84 1.03
CA ILE A 51 -8.20 -3.94 0.49
C ILE A 51 -8.38 -2.51 1.00
N GLU A 52 -9.61 -1.99 1.00
CA GLU A 52 -9.90 -0.64 1.50
C GLU A 52 -9.46 -0.49 2.96
N LYS A 53 -9.76 -1.49 3.79
CA LYS A 53 -9.29 -1.56 5.17
C LYS A 53 -7.76 -1.59 5.28
N ASP A 54 -7.08 -2.42 4.50
CA ASP A 54 -5.61 -2.52 4.52
C ASP A 54 -4.93 -1.20 4.08
N LEU A 55 -5.49 -0.51 3.09
CA LEU A 55 -4.98 0.79 2.64
C LEU A 55 -5.13 1.88 3.72
N GLU A 56 -6.25 1.91 4.44
CA GLU A 56 -6.49 2.85 5.54
C GLU A 56 -5.50 2.64 6.70
N GLU A 57 -5.28 1.39 7.11
CA GLU A 57 -4.33 1.04 8.16
C GLU A 57 -2.87 1.37 7.77
N ARG A 58 -2.52 1.26 6.49
CA ARG A 58 -1.17 1.55 5.96
C ARG A 58 -0.83 3.03 5.95
N ALA A 59 -1.77 3.91 5.62
CA ALA A 59 -1.56 5.37 5.62
C ALA A 59 -1.07 5.86 7.00
N SER A 60 -1.48 5.18 8.06
CA SER A 60 -1.10 5.45 9.45
C SER A 60 0.34 5.05 9.81
N ARG A 61 1.00 4.19 9.02
CA ARG A 61 2.31 3.60 9.36
C ARG A 61 3.52 4.36 8.77
N GLY A 62 3.30 5.26 7.81
CA GLY A 62 4.37 5.93 7.06
C GLY A 62 4.62 7.40 7.38
N ARG A 63 3.76 8.05 8.17
CA ARG A 63 3.90 9.47 8.53
C ARG A 63 4.43 9.55 9.96
N PRO A 64 5.58 10.21 10.24
CA PRO A 64 5.96 10.49 11.62
C PRO A 64 4.82 11.29 12.26
N GLN A 65 4.18 10.73 13.28
CA GLN A 65 3.29 11.52 14.12
C GLN A 65 4.14 12.62 14.74
N GLN A 66 3.81 13.89 14.47
CA GLN A 66 4.38 14.99 15.22
C GLN A 66 4.10 14.71 16.70
N SER A 67 5.14 14.36 17.45
CA SER A 67 5.06 14.21 18.90
C SER A 67 4.50 15.54 19.43
N LYS A 68 3.32 15.49 20.06
CA LYS A 68 2.76 16.65 20.75
C LYS A 68 3.86 17.21 21.67
N PRO A 69 4.12 18.53 21.67
CA PRO A 69 5.13 19.10 22.54
C PRO A 69 4.77 18.71 23.98
N LYS A 70 5.74 18.14 24.70
CA LYS A 70 5.61 17.95 26.14
C LYS A 70 5.44 19.33 26.75
N THR A 71 4.26 19.63 27.27
CA THR A 71 4.07 20.72 28.22
C THR A 71 4.90 20.37 29.44
N THR A 72 6.00 21.09 29.63
CA THR A 72 6.77 21.07 30.87
C THR A 72 6.11 22.08 31.79
N ASP A 73 5.45 21.59 32.85
CA ASP A 73 5.22 22.36 34.08
C ASP A 73 6.54 22.47 34.85
#